data_AF-A0A6C0JAW4-F1
#
_entry.id   AF-A0A6C0JAW4-F1
#
_cell.length_a   1.000
_cell.length_b   1.000
_cell.length_c   1.000
_cell.angle_alpha   90.00
_cell.angle_beta   90.00
_cell.angle_gamma   90.00
#
_symmetry.space_group_name_H-M   'P 1'
#
loop_
_entity.id
_entity.type
_entity.pdbx_description
1 polymer ?
#
loop_
_entity_poly.entity_id
_entity_poly.type
_entity_poly.pdbx_seq_one_letter_code
_entity_poly.pdbx_strand_id
1 'polypeptide(L)'
;MSNTEGLTTLDSFKGLKNNENNANSDNPVSNGTGDNNNGTNANNVDIIKKMTTIFDNIIAQRNQAMKRIKEVSQTINDSVGEIQTIIAQKDEAVANIQTLQEAKIVQEKQLAVLTESLQKNGDTNKSTIAAAEAKIVELESELTLANKNIDDTNIMLKESLANLTNQENSIKLEDKDERALSENIETLKKLLSNPPAEGGGHKKPKRKTKSKHNTKRKSKQNHKKTTKYRSSKY
;
A
#
# COMPACT_ATOMS: atom_id res chain seq x y z
N MET A 1 -1.94 -12.21 26.71
CA MET A 1 -3.26 -11.59 26.93
C MET A 1 -3.67 -10.97 25.61
N SER A 2 -4.68 -11.54 24.95
CA SER A 2 -5.07 -11.21 23.58
C SER A 2 -6.32 -10.34 23.60
N ASN A 3 -6.22 -9.12 23.08
CA ASN A 3 -7.40 -8.28 22.83
C ASN A 3 -7.84 -8.47 21.38
N THR A 4 -8.85 -9.31 21.19
CA THR A 4 -9.68 -9.38 19.99
C THR A 4 -10.91 -8.50 20.21
N GLU A 5 -10.93 -7.32 19.59
CA GLU A 5 -12.17 -6.54 19.43
C GLU A 5 -12.62 -6.57 17.98
N GLY A 6 -13.90 -6.88 17.81
CA GLY A 6 -14.48 -7.46 16.61
C GLY A 6 -14.82 -6.47 15.49
N LEU A 7 -14.70 -6.97 14.26
CA LEU A 7 -15.46 -6.47 13.12
C LEU A 7 -16.87 -7.04 13.21
N THR A 8 -17.86 -6.21 13.53
CA THR A 8 -19.26 -6.54 13.31
C THR A 8 -19.60 -6.31 11.84
N THR A 9 -20.07 -7.39 11.21
CA THR A 9 -20.64 -7.46 9.86
C THR A 9 -21.89 -6.59 9.76
N LEU A 10 -21.89 -5.66 8.81
CA LEU A 10 -22.99 -4.75 8.50
C LEU A 10 -23.98 -5.44 7.55
N ASP A 11 -24.66 -6.48 8.04
CA ASP A 11 -25.82 -7.09 7.38
C ASP A 11 -27.10 -6.40 7.88
N SER A 12 -27.50 -5.33 7.22
CA SER A 12 -28.80 -4.67 7.48
C SER A 12 -29.32 -3.93 6.26
N PHE A 13 -29.65 -4.66 5.18
CA PHE A 13 -30.59 -4.19 4.15
C PHE A 13 -31.36 -5.38 3.55
N LYS A 14 -32.27 -5.96 4.33
CA LYS A 14 -33.36 -6.82 3.82
C LYS A 14 -34.66 -6.41 4.50
N GLY A 15 -35.37 -5.47 3.89
CA GLY A 15 -36.60 -4.93 4.47
C GLY A 15 -37.42 -4.05 3.54
N LEU A 16 -37.64 -4.47 2.28
CA LEU A 16 -38.70 -3.92 1.45
C LEU A 16 -39.52 -5.11 0.91
N LYS A 17 -40.49 -5.55 1.72
CA LYS A 17 -41.54 -6.47 1.26
C LYS A 17 -42.61 -5.67 0.54
N ASN A 18 -42.91 -6.12 -0.68
CA ASN A 18 -44.01 -5.66 -1.52
C ASN A 18 -45.34 -5.76 -0.75
N ASN A 19 -46.10 -4.67 -0.73
CA ASN A 19 -47.46 -4.66 -0.22
C ASN A 19 -48.42 -4.69 -1.42
N GLU A 20 -48.76 -5.90 -1.85
CA GLU A 20 -49.88 -6.15 -2.77
C GLU A 20 -51.12 -6.47 -1.95
N ASN A 21 -52.26 -5.91 -2.39
CA ASN A 21 -53.66 -6.16 -1.99
C ASN A 21 -54.30 -5.09 -1.09
N ASN A 22 -55.00 -4.15 -1.73
CA ASN A 22 -56.38 -3.89 -1.35
C ASN A 22 -57.20 -3.46 -2.58
N ALA A 23 -58.17 -4.29 -2.95
CA ALA A 23 -59.12 -4.04 -4.01
C ALA A 23 -60.45 -3.53 -3.41
N ASN A 24 -61.14 -2.69 -4.19
CA ASN A 24 -62.51 -2.18 -4.05
C ASN A 24 -62.79 -1.06 -3.03
N SER A 25 -62.97 0.15 -3.57
CA SER A 25 -64.30 0.78 -3.55
C SER A 25 -64.46 1.78 -4.71
N ASP A 26 -65.58 1.64 -5.42
CA ASP A 26 -66.05 2.54 -6.48
C ASP A 26 -66.43 3.92 -5.94
N ASN A 27 -65.87 4.99 -6.52
CA ASN A 27 -66.67 6.03 -7.20
C ASN A 27 -65.75 6.99 -7.99
N PRO A 28 -66.17 7.46 -9.18
CA PRO A 28 -65.33 8.22 -10.09
C PRO A 28 -65.36 9.72 -9.75
N VAL A 29 -64.36 10.48 -10.19
CA VAL A 29 -64.49 11.81 -10.83
C VAL A 29 -63.12 12.44 -11.09
N SER A 30 -62.98 12.89 -12.34
CA SER A 30 -62.16 14.00 -12.86
C SER A 30 -60.67 13.78 -13.15
N ASN A 31 -60.42 13.63 -14.45
CA ASN A 31 -59.29 14.16 -15.22
C ASN A 31 -58.49 15.28 -14.54
N GLY A 32 -57.16 15.10 -14.52
CA GLY A 32 -56.20 16.13 -14.20
C GLY A 32 -54.76 15.67 -14.47
N THR A 33 -54.36 15.74 -15.74
CA THR A 33 -52.95 15.89 -16.20
C THR A 33 -51.87 15.07 -15.48
N GLY A 34 -51.50 13.97 -16.12
CA GLY A 34 -50.31 13.21 -15.81
C GLY A 34 -49.00 13.97 -16.03
N ASP A 35 -47.97 13.37 -15.43
CA ASP A 35 -46.56 13.40 -15.82
C ASP A 35 -45.78 14.71 -15.66
N ASN A 36 -45.52 15.12 -14.41
CA ASN A 36 -44.42 16.05 -14.11
C ASN A 36 -43.49 15.64 -12.95
N ASN A 37 -43.74 14.51 -12.26
CA ASN A 37 -42.90 14.09 -11.11
C ASN A 37 -41.85 13.01 -11.44
N ASN A 38 -41.80 12.49 -12.68
CA ASN A 38 -40.93 11.36 -13.00
C ASN A 38 -39.48 11.77 -13.39
N GLY A 39 -39.30 12.99 -13.92
CA GLY A 39 -37.98 13.49 -14.37
C GLY A 39 -37.03 13.84 -13.22
N THR A 40 -37.54 14.40 -12.13
CA THR A 40 -36.75 14.75 -10.94
C THR A 40 -36.31 13.52 -10.16
N ASN A 41 -37.14 12.48 -10.14
CA ASN A 41 -36.85 11.21 -9.46
C ASN A 41 -35.74 10.42 -10.19
N ALA A 42 -35.81 10.32 -11.53
CA ALA A 42 -34.78 9.64 -12.32
C ALA A 42 -33.38 10.27 -12.14
N ASN A 43 -33.29 11.60 -12.12
CA ASN A 43 -32.04 12.32 -11.89
C ASN A 43 -31.47 12.08 -10.48
N ASN A 44 -32.33 12.04 -9.46
CA ASN A 44 -31.93 11.75 -8.08
C ASN A 44 -31.42 10.31 -7.95
N VAL A 45 -32.10 9.34 -8.59
CA VAL A 45 -31.67 7.94 -8.62
C VAL A 45 -30.29 7.78 -9.26
N ASP A 46 -30.02 8.50 -10.35
CA ASP A 46 -28.72 8.44 -11.03
C ASP A 46 -27.58 9.11 -10.23
N ILE A 47 -27.88 10.19 -9.50
CA ILE A 47 -26.92 10.82 -8.57
C ILE A 47 -26.59 9.85 -7.42
N ILE A 48 -27.60 9.23 -6.83
CA ILE A 48 -27.43 8.24 -5.74
C ILE A 48 -26.56 7.08 -6.23
N LYS A 49 -26.84 6.51 -7.41
CA LYS A 49 -26.02 5.43 -7.99
C LYS A 49 -24.56 5.84 -8.16
N LYS A 50 -24.30 7.05 -8.68
CA LYS A 50 -22.93 7.58 -8.82
C LYS A 50 -22.23 7.74 -7.48
N MET A 51 -22.92 8.27 -6.47
CA MET A 51 -22.38 8.39 -5.11
C MET A 51 -22.05 7.02 -4.52
N THR A 52 -22.95 6.04 -4.66
CA THR A 52 -22.73 4.65 -4.21
C THR A 52 -21.47 4.07 -4.86
N THR A 53 -21.32 4.20 -6.18
CA THR A 53 -20.11 3.73 -6.89
C THR A 53 -18.84 4.41 -6.39
N ILE A 54 -18.86 5.72 -6.12
CA ILE A 54 -17.67 6.41 -5.59
C ILE A 54 -17.36 5.93 -4.17
N PHE A 55 -18.37 5.72 -3.32
CA PHE A 55 -18.16 5.16 -1.98
C PHE A 55 -17.58 3.74 -2.03
N ASP A 56 -18.10 2.87 -2.89
CA ASP A 56 -17.57 1.52 -3.09
C ASP A 56 -16.10 1.56 -3.52
N ASN A 57 -15.74 2.49 -4.43
CA ASN A 57 -14.36 2.69 -4.87
C ASN A 57 -13.44 3.16 -3.74
N ILE A 58 -13.88 4.12 -2.91
CA ILE A 58 -13.11 4.59 -1.75
C ILE A 58 -12.91 3.45 -0.73
N ILE A 59 -13.94 2.66 -0.46
CA ILE A 59 -13.87 1.51 0.45
C ILE A 59 -12.89 0.46 -0.10
N ALA A 60 -12.95 0.15 -1.39
CA ALA A 60 -12.03 -0.78 -2.03
C ALA A 60 -10.57 -0.31 -1.94
N GLN A 61 -10.31 0.97 -2.23
CA GLN A 61 -8.98 1.58 -2.12
C GLN A 61 -8.45 1.51 -0.68
N ARG A 62 -9.28 1.85 0.31
CA ARG A 62 -8.92 1.74 1.74
C ARG A 62 -8.57 0.30 2.11
N ASN A 63 -9.38 -0.67 1.71
CA ASN A 63 -9.15 -2.08 2.03
C ASN A 63 -7.86 -2.60 1.39
N GLN A 64 -7.55 -2.17 0.16
CA GLN A 64 -6.31 -2.51 -0.52
C GLN A 64 -5.09 -1.90 0.19
N ALA A 65 -5.16 -0.62 0.57
CA ALA A 65 -4.11 0.05 1.32
C ALA A 65 -3.86 -0.65 2.68
N MET A 66 -4.93 -0.97 3.42
CA MET A 66 -4.83 -1.71 4.69
C MET A 66 -4.19 -3.09 4.51
N LYS A 67 -4.51 -3.80 3.42
CA LYS A 67 -3.89 -5.08 3.10
C LYS A 67 -2.38 -4.93 2.87
N ARG A 68 -1.97 -3.96 2.06
CA ARG A 68 -0.55 -3.67 1.80
C ARG A 68 0.19 -3.29 3.10
N ILE A 69 -0.39 -2.42 3.92
CA ILE A 69 0.20 -2.02 5.22
C ILE A 69 0.43 -3.25 6.09
N LYS A 70 -0.55 -4.16 6.18
CA LYS A 70 -0.44 -5.39 6.96
C LYS A 70 0.66 -6.30 6.43
N GLU A 71 0.74 -6.49 5.12
CA GLU A 71 1.77 -7.30 4.46
C GLU A 71 3.17 -6.73 4.72
N VAL A 72 3.37 -5.43 4.49
CA VAL A 72 4.68 -4.81 4.70
C VAL A 72 5.06 -4.78 6.18
N SER A 73 4.10 -4.55 7.08
CA SER A 73 4.35 -4.59 8.53
C SER A 73 4.82 -5.98 8.99
N GLN A 74 4.27 -7.05 8.40
CA GLN A 74 4.75 -8.41 8.67
C GLN A 74 6.18 -8.60 8.17
N THR A 75 6.47 -8.19 6.92
CA THR A 75 7.82 -8.30 6.35
C THR A 75 8.87 -7.50 7.15
N ILE A 76 8.49 -6.32 7.66
CA ILE A 76 9.34 -5.51 8.55
C ILE A 76 9.64 -6.27 9.84
N ASN A 77 8.62 -6.86 10.48
CA ASN A 77 8.83 -7.64 11.70
C ASN A 77 9.78 -8.82 11.48
N ASP A 78 9.61 -9.53 10.36
CA ASP A 78 10.48 -10.66 10.01
C ASP A 78 11.92 -10.18 9.79
N SER A 79 12.10 -9.09 9.04
CA SER A 79 13.42 -8.47 8.78
C SER A 79 14.10 -7.97 10.07
N VAL A 80 13.33 -7.43 11.02
CA VAL A 80 13.84 -7.03 12.34
C VAL A 80 14.34 -8.25 13.12
N GLY A 81 13.64 -9.37 13.06
CA GLY A 81 14.08 -10.63 13.68
C GLY A 81 15.39 -11.17 13.08
N GLU A 82 15.54 -11.09 11.76
CA GLU A 82 16.79 -11.44 11.07
C GLU A 82 17.94 -10.53 11.50
N ILE A 83 17.72 -9.22 11.54
CA ILE A 83 18.71 -8.23 12.00
C ILE A 83 19.15 -8.52 13.44
N GLN A 84 18.22 -8.84 14.34
CA GLN A 84 18.54 -9.20 15.73
C GLN A 84 19.42 -10.44 15.80
N THR A 85 19.18 -11.44 14.95
CA THR A 85 20.01 -12.64 14.86
C THR A 85 21.42 -12.31 14.39
N ILE A 86 21.57 -11.47 13.37
CA ILE A 86 22.88 -11.01 12.86
C ILE A 86 23.64 -10.22 13.93
N ILE A 87 22.96 -9.37 14.70
CA ILE A 87 23.57 -8.64 15.82
C ILE A 87 24.10 -9.62 16.89
N ALA A 88 23.32 -10.63 17.26
CA ALA A 88 23.77 -11.64 18.22
C ALA A 88 25.01 -12.41 17.74
N GLN A 89 25.06 -12.78 16.45
CA GLN A 89 26.24 -13.41 15.84
C GLN A 89 27.46 -12.50 15.88
N LYS A 90 27.27 -11.20 15.64
CA LYS A 90 28.34 -10.20 15.74
C LYS A 90 28.87 -10.10 17.16
N ASP A 91 28.00 -10.03 18.16
CA ASP A 91 28.40 -9.93 19.57
C ASP A 91 29.20 -11.17 20.01
N GLU A 92 28.77 -12.36 19.59
CA GLU A 92 29.52 -13.61 19.81
C GLU A 92 30.90 -13.57 19.16
N ALA A 93 30.98 -13.12 17.90
CA ALA A 93 32.26 -13.02 17.19
C ALA A 93 33.22 -12.01 17.85
N VAL A 94 32.70 -10.87 18.34
CA VAL A 94 33.49 -9.89 19.11
C VAL A 94 34.03 -10.50 20.40
N ALA A 95 33.20 -11.22 21.15
CA ALA A 95 33.62 -11.88 22.39
C ALA A 95 34.69 -12.97 22.12
N ASN A 96 34.57 -13.71 21.03
CA ASN A 96 35.56 -14.70 20.62
C ASN A 96 36.91 -14.04 20.29
N ILE A 97 36.92 -12.93 19.55
CA ILE A 97 38.14 -12.18 19.26
C ILE A 97 38.83 -11.71 20.53
N GLN A 98 38.07 -11.19 21.49
CA GLN A 98 38.65 -10.74 22.75
C GLN A 98 39.31 -11.91 23.50
N THR A 99 38.66 -13.07 23.54
CA THR A 99 39.22 -14.29 24.17
C THR A 99 40.51 -14.74 23.47
N LEU A 100 40.54 -14.72 22.15
CA LEU A 100 41.72 -15.07 21.36
C LEU A 100 42.88 -14.08 21.57
N GLN A 101 42.58 -12.78 21.67
CA GLN A 101 43.58 -11.75 21.98
C GLN A 101 44.19 -11.95 23.37
N GLU A 102 43.37 -12.23 24.38
CA GLU A 102 43.83 -12.53 25.74
C GLU A 102 44.72 -13.78 25.77
N ALA A 103 44.31 -14.85 25.08
CA ALA A 103 45.10 -16.07 24.94
C ALA A 103 46.46 -15.81 24.27
N LYS A 104 46.47 -14.98 23.21
CA LYS A 104 47.69 -14.59 22.51
C LYS A 104 48.66 -13.86 23.43
N ILE A 105 48.17 -12.87 24.18
CA ILE A 105 49.00 -12.08 25.13
C ILE A 105 49.60 -12.99 26.21
N VAL A 106 48.82 -13.96 26.72
CA VAL A 106 49.34 -14.94 27.69
C VAL A 106 50.44 -15.79 27.07
N GLN A 107 50.25 -16.27 25.84
CA GLN A 107 51.23 -17.07 25.13
C GLN A 107 52.52 -16.28 24.81
N GLU A 108 52.41 -15.02 24.40
CA GLU A 108 53.54 -14.10 24.18
C GLU A 108 54.35 -13.87 25.48
N LYS A 109 53.67 -13.70 26.61
CA LYS A 109 54.33 -13.58 27.93
C LYS A 109 55.07 -14.85 28.32
N GLN A 110 54.46 -16.02 28.10
CA GLN A 110 55.11 -17.31 28.36
C GLN A 110 56.35 -17.50 27.48
N LEU A 111 56.25 -17.15 26.19
CA LEU A 111 57.37 -17.20 25.27
C LEU A 111 58.52 -16.31 25.74
N ALA A 112 58.24 -15.08 26.18
CA ALA A 112 59.27 -14.17 26.72
C ALA A 112 60.03 -14.77 27.91
N VAL A 113 59.31 -15.40 28.86
CA VAL A 113 59.92 -16.06 30.02
C VAL A 113 60.77 -17.26 29.59
N LEU A 114 60.27 -18.09 28.66
CA LEU A 114 61.00 -19.23 28.12
C LEU A 114 62.30 -18.79 27.43
N THR A 115 62.24 -17.74 26.62
CA THR A 115 63.40 -17.17 25.91
C THR A 115 64.44 -16.63 26.89
N GLU A 116 64.04 -15.92 27.95
CA GLU A 116 64.96 -15.44 28.97
C GLU A 116 65.64 -16.60 29.72
N SER A 117 64.89 -17.66 30.01
CA SER A 117 65.42 -18.84 30.68
C SER A 117 66.40 -19.63 29.81
N LEU A 118 66.18 -19.69 28.50
CA LEU A 118 67.10 -20.32 27.53
C LEU A 118 68.46 -19.62 27.55
N GLN A 119 68.46 -18.29 27.66
CA GLN A 119 69.69 -17.49 27.71
C GLN A 119 70.51 -17.73 28.99
N LYS A 120 69.85 -18.16 30.09
CA LYS A 120 70.50 -18.50 31.36
C LYS A 120 70.91 -19.97 31.46
N ASN A 121 70.14 -20.89 30.88
CA ASN A 121 70.25 -22.34 31.13
C ASN A 121 70.62 -23.20 29.90
N GLY A 122 70.74 -22.61 28.70
CA GLY A 122 71.12 -23.33 27.48
C GLY A 122 69.98 -24.09 26.79
N ASP A 123 70.32 -25.10 25.98
CA ASP A 123 69.46 -25.72 24.95
C ASP A 123 68.19 -26.45 25.44
N THR A 124 67.99 -26.61 26.75
CA THR A 124 66.88 -27.37 27.33
C THR A 124 65.49 -26.81 27.02
N ASN A 125 65.39 -25.53 26.61
CA ASN A 125 64.11 -24.88 26.30
C ASN A 125 63.86 -24.62 24.79
N LYS A 126 64.74 -25.05 23.88
CA LYS A 126 64.57 -24.77 22.43
C LYS A 126 63.27 -25.35 21.87
N SER A 127 62.94 -26.60 22.23
CA SER A 127 61.73 -27.26 21.74
C SER A 127 60.44 -26.66 22.32
N THR A 128 60.47 -26.14 23.55
CA THR A 128 59.31 -25.50 24.19
C THR A 128 59.07 -24.09 23.66
N ILE A 129 60.13 -23.35 23.33
CA ILE A 129 60.06 -22.06 22.62
C ILE A 129 59.40 -22.25 21.26
N ALA A 130 59.88 -23.20 20.45
CA ALA A 130 59.30 -23.46 19.13
C ALA A 130 57.80 -23.85 19.19
N ALA A 131 57.40 -24.62 20.20
CA ALA A 131 55.99 -24.95 20.42
C ALA A 131 55.15 -23.73 20.82
N ALA A 132 55.70 -22.82 21.64
CA ALA A 132 55.03 -21.60 22.03
C ALA A 132 54.90 -20.61 20.85
N GLU A 133 55.93 -20.50 20.00
CA GLU A 133 55.88 -19.72 18.76
C GLU A 133 54.82 -20.25 17.79
N ALA A 134 54.76 -21.58 17.60
CA ALA A 134 53.74 -22.20 16.76
C ALA A 134 52.31 -21.89 17.24
N LYS A 135 52.10 -21.89 18.56
CA LYS A 135 50.80 -21.57 19.15
C LYS A 135 50.40 -20.10 19.01
N ILE A 136 51.37 -19.18 19.00
CA ILE A 136 51.10 -17.76 18.69
C ILE A 136 50.66 -17.64 17.24
N VAL A 137 51.35 -18.30 16.30
CA VAL A 137 50.99 -18.28 14.87
C VAL A 137 49.58 -18.86 14.64
N GLU A 138 49.23 -19.94 15.35
CA GLU A 138 47.89 -20.52 15.32
C GLU A 138 46.83 -19.51 15.80
N LEU A 139 47.06 -18.87 16.95
CA LEU A 139 46.16 -17.84 17.49
C LEU A 139 46.04 -16.62 16.55
N GLU A 140 47.11 -16.22 15.85
CA GLU A 140 47.07 -15.16 14.84
C GLU A 140 46.23 -15.54 13.62
N SER A 141 46.31 -16.79 13.18
CA SER A 141 45.46 -17.33 12.12
C SER A 141 44.00 -17.35 12.53
N GLU A 142 43.70 -17.81 13.75
CA GLU A 142 42.33 -17.82 14.31
C GLU A 142 41.77 -16.40 14.45
N LEU A 143 42.58 -15.44 14.93
CA LEU A 143 42.20 -14.02 14.99
C LEU A 143 41.89 -13.45 13.60
N THR A 144 42.68 -13.80 12.59
CA THR A 144 42.46 -13.34 11.22
C THR A 144 41.11 -13.85 10.69
N LEU A 145 40.81 -15.13 10.91
CA LEU A 145 39.54 -15.72 10.52
C LEU A 145 38.36 -15.10 11.28
N ALA A 146 38.49 -14.91 12.59
CA ALA A 146 37.45 -14.30 13.41
C ALA A 146 37.15 -12.85 13.02
N ASN A 147 38.18 -12.06 12.70
CA ASN A 147 38.01 -10.70 12.16
C ASN A 147 37.26 -10.72 10.82
N LYS A 148 37.62 -11.64 9.93
CA LYS A 148 36.89 -11.81 8.65
C LYS A 148 35.42 -12.14 8.87
N ASN A 149 35.10 -13.02 9.81
CA ASN A 149 33.72 -13.36 10.13
C ASN A 149 32.92 -12.14 10.64
N ILE A 150 33.55 -11.24 11.41
CA ILE A 150 32.94 -9.97 11.81
C ILE A 150 32.67 -9.07 10.60
N ASP A 151 33.62 -8.97 9.68
CA ASP A 151 33.45 -8.18 8.46
C ASP A 151 32.30 -8.70 7.60
N ASP A 152 32.22 -10.02 7.40
CA ASP A 152 31.11 -10.67 6.69
C ASP A 152 29.77 -10.41 7.40
N THR A 153 29.75 -10.48 8.73
CA THR A 153 28.54 -10.17 9.54
C THR A 153 28.13 -8.70 9.42
N ASN A 154 29.09 -7.77 9.37
CA ASN A 154 28.82 -6.36 9.16
C ASN A 154 28.24 -6.08 7.76
N ILE A 155 28.69 -6.81 6.74
CA ILE A 155 28.13 -6.73 5.39
C ILE A 155 26.67 -7.19 5.40
N MET A 156 26.40 -8.37 5.97
CA MET A 156 25.04 -8.90 6.08
C MET A 156 24.11 -7.95 6.85
N LEU A 157 24.59 -7.36 7.94
CA LEU A 157 23.83 -6.38 8.72
C LEU A 157 23.49 -5.14 7.87
N LYS A 158 24.46 -4.62 7.11
CA LYS A 158 24.27 -3.46 6.25
C LYS A 158 23.24 -3.73 5.15
N GLU A 159 23.32 -4.89 4.50
CA GLU A 159 22.36 -5.31 3.48
C GLU A 159 20.95 -5.47 4.06
N SER A 160 20.84 -6.09 5.23
CA SER A 160 19.55 -6.28 5.93
C SER A 160 18.91 -4.95 6.32
N LEU A 161 19.70 -3.99 6.82
CA LEU A 161 19.22 -2.64 7.13
C LEU A 161 18.79 -1.86 5.87
N ALA A 162 19.49 -2.02 4.76
CA ALA A 162 19.10 -1.42 3.48
C ALA A 162 17.77 -2.00 2.98
N ASN A 163 17.59 -3.32 3.09
CA ASN A 163 16.34 -3.98 2.73
C ASN A 163 15.17 -3.50 3.60
N LEU A 164 15.37 -3.39 4.92
CA LEU A 164 14.37 -2.84 5.83
C LEU A 164 13.96 -1.42 5.44
N THR A 165 14.93 -0.57 5.12
CA THR A 165 14.67 0.81 4.67
C THR A 165 13.84 0.85 3.38
N ASN A 166 14.10 -0.06 2.45
CA ASN A 166 13.32 -0.17 1.21
C ASN A 166 11.88 -0.63 1.46
N GLN A 167 11.69 -1.56 2.40
CA GLN A 167 10.36 -2.02 2.83
C GLN A 167 9.58 -0.89 3.50
N GLU A 168 10.19 -0.11 4.40
CA GLU A 168 9.56 1.07 5.02
C GLU A 168 9.13 2.10 3.98
N ASN A 169 9.97 2.36 2.96
CA ASN A 169 9.62 3.27 1.88
C ASN A 169 8.46 2.77 1.02
N SER A 170 8.20 1.46 0.98
CA SER A 170 7.08 0.85 0.27
C SER A 170 5.73 1.00 1.00
N ILE A 171 5.73 1.45 2.26
CA ILE A 171 4.50 1.75 3.03
C ILE A 171 3.89 3.09 2.63
N LYS A 172 4.68 4.02 2.10
CA LYS A 172 4.15 5.31 1.62
C LYS A 172 3.11 5.03 0.54
N LEU A 173 1.91 5.60 0.69
CA LEU A 173 0.89 5.59 -0.36
C LEU A 173 1.58 6.08 -1.63
N GLU A 174 1.57 5.26 -2.69
CA GLU A 174 2.06 5.74 -3.97
C GLU A 174 1.22 6.98 -4.34
N ASP A 175 1.85 8.03 -4.90
CA ASP A 175 1.18 9.27 -5.33
C ASP A 175 -0.11 9.03 -6.14
N LYS A 176 -0.19 7.86 -6.80
CA LYS A 176 -1.36 7.40 -7.55
C LYS A 176 -2.57 7.09 -6.68
N ASP A 177 -2.39 6.47 -5.52
CA ASP A 177 -3.48 6.14 -4.60
C ASP A 177 -4.03 7.42 -3.94
N GLU A 178 -3.15 8.35 -3.56
CA GLU A 178 -3.56 9.67 -3.02
C GLU A 178 -4.30 10.52 -4.07
N ARG A 179 -3.83 10.51 -5.32
CA ARG A 179 -4.50 11.22 -6.43
C ARG A 179 -5.88 10.62 -6.72
N ALA A 180 -6.01 9.29 -6.78
CA ALA A 180 -7.30 8.65 -7.03
C ALA A 180 -8.32 8.88 -5.90
N LEU A 181 -7.88 8.87 -4.64
CA LEU A 181 -8.71 9.26 -3.49
C LEU A 181 -9.14 10.74 -3.59
N SER A 182 -8.21 11.63 -3.96
CA SER A 182 -8.49 13.06 -4.11
C SER A 182 -9.52 13.33 -5.21
N GLU A 183 -9.39 12.68 -6.37
CA GLU A 183 -10.35 12.77 -7.48
C GLU A 183 -11.75 12.26 -7.09
N ASN A 184 -11.82 11.15 -6.36
CA ASN A 184 -13.07 10.60 -5.84
C ASN A 184 -13.74 11.57 -4.85
N ILE A 185 -12.96 12.18 -3.93
CA ILE A 185 -13.46 13.17 -2.97
C ILE A 185 -13.95 14.43 -3.68
N GLU A 186 -13.22 14.93 -4.68
CA GLU A 186 -13.62 16.10 -5.44
C GLU A 186 -14.92 15.86 -6.24
N THR A 187 -15.06 14.66 -6.81
CA THR A 187 -16.27 14.25 -7.53
C THR A 187 -17.48 14.17 -6.59
N LEU A 188 -17.31 13.60 -5.38
CA LEU A 188 -18.36 13.62 -4.34
C LEU A 188 -18.75 15.04 -3.95
N LYS A 189 -17.79 15.94 -3.74
CA LYS A 189 -18.06 17.35 -3.43
C LYS A 189 -18.89 18.01 -4.54
N LYS A 190 -18.53 17.81 -5.81
CA LYS A 190 -19.30 18.35 -6.96
C LYS A 190 -20.73 17.82 -7.02
N LEU A 191 -20.93 16.54 -6.74
CA LEU A 191 -22.27 15.92 -6.71
C LEU A 191 -23.12 16.41 -5.53
N LEU A 192 -22.50 16.77 -4.40
CA LEU A 192 -23.18 17.32 -3.22
C LEU A 192 -23.46 18.83 -3.34
N SER A 193 -22.59 19.59 -4.02
CA SER A 193 -22.72 21.04 -4.18
C SER A 193 -23.67 21.49 -5.30
N ASN A 194 -24.04 20.60 -6.23
CA ASN A 194 -25.04 20.85 -7.27
C ASN A 194 -26.27 19.95 -7.06
N PRO A 195 -27.11 20.19 -6.03
CA PRO A 195 -28.44 19.58 -6.00
C PRO A 195 -29.21 20.01 -7.27
N PRO A 196 -30.00 19.13 -7.88
CA PRO A 196 -30.78 19.49 -9.06
C PRO A 196 -31.61 20.73 -8.72
N ALA A 197 -31.51 21.76 -9.56
CA ALA A 197 -32.27 22.99 -9.39
C ALA A 197 -33.75 22.64 -9.23
N GLU A 198 -34.30 22.83 -8.03
CA GLU A 198 -35.74 22.88 -7.84
C GLU A 198 -36.30 23.90 -8.84
N GLY A 199 -37.35 23.47 -9.54
CA GLY A 199 -37.87 24.08 -10.76
C GLY A 199 -37.67 25.60 -10.84
N GLY A 200 -36.75 26.00 -11.72
CA GLY A 200 -36.65 27.39 -12.17
C GLY A 200 -38.02 27.84 -12.65
N GLY A 201 -38.60 28.82 -11.94
CA GLY A 201 -39.84 29.48 -12.29
C GLY A 201 -39.70 30.16 -13.65
N HIS A 202 -40.00 29.43 -14.73
CA HIS A 202 -40.16 30.01 -16.04
C HIS A 202 -41.45 30.83 -16.06
N LYS A 203 -41.29 32.15 -15.95
CA LYS A 203 -42.31 33.15 -16.28
C LYS A 203 -42.98 32.73 -17.60
N LYS A 204 -44.28 32.44 -17.54
CA LYS A 204 -45.12 32.15 -18.71
C LYS A 204 -44.90 33.25 -19.77
N PRO A 205 -44.54 32.92 -21.02
CA PRO A 205 -44.57 33.91 -22.08
C PRO A 205 -46.02 34.33 -22.32
N LYS A 206 -46.29 35.64 -22.24
CA LYS A 206 -47.59 36.23 -22.58
C LYS A 206 -47.96 35.84 -24.01
N ARG A 207 -49.05 35.07 -24.19
CA ARG A 207 -49.67 34.81 -25.49
C ARG A 207 -50.00 36.15 -26.15
N LYS A 208 -49.31 36.50 -27.23
CA LYS A 208 -49.83 37.44 -28.24
C LYS A 208 -50.45 36.61 -29.35
N THR A 209 -51.78 36.57 -29.36
CA THR A 209 -52.57 36.06 -30.47
C THR A 209 -52.40 37.00 -31.67
N LYS A 210 -51.83 36.52 -32.78
CA LYS A 210 -52.08 37.11 -34.11
C LYS A 210 -52.14 36.02 -35.18
N SER A 211 -53.38 35.88 -35.68
CA SER A 211 -53.83 35.67 -37.06
C SER A 211 -53.08 34.71 -37.98
N LYS A 212 -53.86 33.77 -38.54
CA LYS A 212 -53.53 32.87 -39.65
C LYS A 212 -53.32 33.66 -40.94
N HIS A 213 -52.27 33.34 -41.70
CA HIS A 213 -52.39 33.24 -43.16
C HIS A 213 -51.51 32.11 -43.70
N ASN A 214 -52.09 31.42 -44.66
CA ASN A 214 -51.71 30.13 -45.20
C ASN A 214 -51.14 30.38 -46.62
N THR A 215 -49.93 29.94 -46.94
CA THR A 215 -49.51 29.80 -48.35
C THR A 215 -48.34 28.81 -48.55
N LYS A 216 -48.69 27.72 -49.25
CA LYS A 216 -47.97 27.01 -50.33
C LYS A 216 -46.53 26.48 -50.12
N ARG A 217 -46.47 25.14 -50.02
CA ARG A 217 -45.62 24.18 -50.78
C ARG A 217 -44.47 24.77 -51.62
N LYS A 218 -43.24 24.22 -51.44
CA LYS A 218 -42.48 23.52 -52.50
C LYS A 218 -41.50 22.48 -51.91
N SER A 219 -41.50 21.31 -52.56
CA SER A 219 -40.52 20.22 -52.45
C SER A 219 -39.17 20.59 -53.07
N LYS A 220 -38.09 19.95 -52.59
CA LYS A 220 -36.98 19.36 -53.36
C LYS A 220 -35.95 18.80 -52.37
N GLN A 221 -35.77 17.47 -52.29
CA GLN A 221 -34.82 16.64 -53.06
C GLN A 221 -33.38 16.65 -52.48
N ASN A 222 -33.03 15.50 -51.90
CA ASN A 222 -31.74 14.77 -51.97
C ASN A 222 -30.41 15.54 -51.94
N HIS A 223 -29.49 15.12 -51.05
CA HIS A 223 -28.39 14.22 -51.46
C HIS A 223 -27.59 13.64 -50.27
N LYS A 224 -27.44 12.31 -50.30
CA LYS A 224 -26.37 11.52 -49.66
C LYS A 224 -24.98 12.04 -50.04
N LYS A 225 -24.01 11.95 -49.13
CA LYS A 225 -22.59 11.63 -49.39
C LYS A 225 -21.91 11.24 -48.06
N THR A 226 -21.80 9.95 -47.75
CA THR A 226 -20.63 9.04 -47.96
C THR A 226 -19.57 9.13 -46.88
N THR A 227 -19.63 8.16 -45.97
CA THR A 227 -18.52 7.64 -45.16
C THR A 227 -17.40 7.15 -46.08
N LYS A 228 -16.14 7.53 -45.81
CA LYS A 228 -14.98 6.79 -46.29
C LYS A 228 -14.15 6.34 -45.10
N TYR A 229 -14.26 5.04 -44.82
CA TYR A 229 -13.19 4.25 -44.23
C TYR A 229 -11.92 4.42 -45.06
N ARG A 230 -10.78 4.63 -44.41
CA ARG A 230 -9.49 4.26 -44.97
C ARG A 230 -8.66 3.57 -43.89
N SER A 231 -8.57 2.26 -44.07
CA SER A 231 -7.66 1.34 -43.42
C SER A 231 -6.20 1.58 -43.80
N SER A 232 -5.32 1.02 -42.99
CA SER A 232 -4.10 0.30 -43.37
C SER A 232 -2.76 0.97 -43.05
N LYS A 233 -2.09 0.34 -42.05
CA LYS A 233 -0.67 -0.05 -41.99
C LYS A 233 0.37 1.04 -42.22
N TYR A 234 1.17 1.32 -41.19
CA TYR A 234 2.47 0.64 -40.96
C TYR A 234 2.69 0.51 -39.46
#